data_AF-A0A843EDL5-F1
#
_entry.id   AF-A0A843EDL5-F1
#
_cell.length_a   1.000
_cell.length_b   1.000
_cell.length_c   1.000
_cell.angle_alpha   90.00
_cell.angle_beta   90.00
_cell.angle_gamma   90.00
#
_symmetry.space_group_name_H-M   'P 1'
#
loop_
_entity.id
_entity.type
_entity.pdbx_description
1 polymer ?
#
loop_
_entity_poly.entity_id
_entity_poly.type
_entity_poly.pdbx_seq_one_letter_code
_entity_poly.pdbx_strand_id
1 'polypeptide(L)'
;MSALIEYASYPDRDTQRLSEIRDELPGLVTRNYQRGAFVLFLAVAVLSIVQAALDMSVVLDFDHLTILVILDTSFIFVTLGVVCLIVHDRISMIDVLQYRFTVIFTEMMNDGDHHLDPMPKVIWRSRPLRHMLLMIVTLGFYSIPYALWTVHQMNLHIKRQWEYERSVLEWMAVRDGAISVEKVEKEKQKGVIRNLKRAI
;
A
#
# COMPACT_ATOMS: atom_id res chain seq x y z
N MET A 1 14.10 3.30 4.73
CA MET A 1 14.95 3.77 3.61
C MET A 1 15.92 4.85 4.06
N SER A 2 15.49 6.01 4.57
CA SER A 2 16.41 7.11 4.96
C SER A 2 17.48 6.70 5.97
N ALA A 3 17.11 5.97 7.02
CA ALA A 3 18.07 5.45 8.01
C ALA A 3 19.14 4.51 7.40
N LEU A 4 18.77 3.73 6.38
CA LEU A 4 19.71 2.84 5.69
C LEU A 4 20.63 3.63 4.74
N ILE A 5 20.14 4.71 4.13
CA ILE A 5 20.98 5.64 3.36
C ILE A 5 22.01 6.30 4.28
N GLU A 6 21.57 6.79 5.43
CA GLU A 6 22.44 7.42 6.44
C GLU A 6 23.51 6.44 6.93
N TYR A 7 23.11 5.20 7.27
CA TYR A 7 24.06 4.16 7.64
C TYR A 7 25.06 3.81 6.51
N ALA A 8 24.60 3.73 5.26
CA ALA A 8 25.47 3.50 4.11
C ALA A 8 26.42 4.67 3.82
N SER A 9 26.06 5.90 4.21
CA SER A 9 26.91 7.08 4.05
C SER A 9 28.03 7.18 5.08
N TYR A 10 27.89 6.55 6.25
CA TYR A 10 28.90 6.56 7.32
C TYR A 10 30.27 5.97 6.89
N PRO A 11 30.35 4.89 6.09
CA PRO A 11 31.60 4.45 5.49
C PRO A 11 32.00 5.21 4.20
N ASP A 12 31.58 6.47 4.03
CA ASP A 12 31.87 7.34 2.87
C ASP A 12 31.48 6.74 1.50
N ARG A 13 30.47 5.87 1.46
CA ARG A 13 29.99 5.29 0.19
C ARG A 13 29.12 6.29 -0.57
N ASP A 14 29.19 6.23 -1.90
CA ASP A 14 28.29 6.99 -2.77
C ASP A 14 26.85 6.46 -2.66
N THR A 15 25.99 7.23 -2.00
CA THR A 15 24.57 6.90 -1.78
C THR A 15 23.62 7.55 -2.78
N GLN A 16 24.13 8.15 -3.86
CA GLN A 16 23.32 8.83 -4.86
C GLN A 16 22.23 7.89 -5.43
N ARG A 17 22.61 6.66 -5.81
CA ARG A 17 21.69 5.65 -6.36
C ARG A 17 20.55 5.28 -5.39
N LEU A 18 20.81 5.25 -4.08
CA LEU A 18 19.77 4.97 -3.08
C LEU A 18 18.82 6.15 -2.88
N SER A 19 19.37 7.36 -2.92
CA SER A 19 18.60 8.60 -2.79
C SER A 19 17.67 8.81 -3.98
N GLU A 20 18.13 8.53 -5.20
CA GLU A 20 17.30 8.57 -6.41
C GLU A 20 16.08 7.64 -6.29
N ILE A 21 16.26 6.41 -5.80
CA ILE A 21 15.14 5.46 -5.60
C ILE A 21 14.20 5.93 -4.49
N ARG A 22 14.73 6.49 -3.39
CA ARG A 22 13.91 7.05 -2.32
C ARG A 22 13.04 8.18 -2.85
N ASP A 23 13.57 9.01 -3.73
CA ASP A 23 12.86 10.17 -4.29
C ASP A 23 11.80 9.78 -5.33
N GLU A 24 11.81 8.53 -5.83
CA GLU A 24 10.68 7.95 -6.57
C GLU A 24 9.44 7.71 -5.66
N LEU A 25 9.63 7.52 -4.34
CA LEU A 25 8.57 7.14 -3.40
C LEU A 25 7.48 8.22 -3.20
N PRO A 26 7.81 9.52 -2.97
CA PRO A 26 6.81 10.58 -2.84
C PRO A 26 5.97 10.79 -4.11
N GLY A 27 6.60 10.60 -5.28
CA GLY A 27 5.93 10.68 -6.59
C GLY A 27 4.87 9.59 -6.76
N LEU A 28 5.09 8.43 -6.16
CA LEU A 28 4.06 7.40 -6.06
C LEU A 28 2.95 7.81 -5.11
N VAL A 29 3.25 8.34 -3.92
CA VAL A 29 2.21 8.62 -2.91
C VAL A 29 1.22 9.69 -3.37
N THR A 30 1.67 10.74 -4.07
CA THR A 30 0.86 11.96 -4.27
C THR A 30 0.05 11.99 -5.58
N ARG A 31 0.67 11.74 -6.74
CA ARG A 31 0.07 12.08 -8.05
C ARG A 31 -1.02 11.12 -8.54
N ASN A 32 -0.91 9.84 -8.18
CA ASN A 32 -1.88 8.82 -8.61
C ASN A 32 -3.00 8.58 -7.57
N TYR A 33 -2.82 9.00 -6.32
CA TYR A 33 -3.89 8.96 -5.30
C TYR A 33 -5.01 9.93 -5.67
N GLN A 34 -4.63 11.13 -6.11
CA GLN A 34 -5.58 12.12 -6.62
C GLN A 34 -6.36 11.61 -7.83
N ARG A 35 -5.71 10.89 -8.76
CA ARG A 35 -6.39 10.28 -9.91
C ARG A 35 -7.33 9.15 -9.51
N GLY A 36 -6.90 8.26 -8.61
CA GLY A 36 -7.75 7.18 -8.08
C GLY A 36 -8.96 7.72 -7.32
N ALA A 37 -8.74 8.71 -6.46
CA ALA A 37 -9.80 9.41 -5.74
C ALA A 37 -10.74 10.17 -6.68
N PHE A 38 -10.22 10.77 -7.75
CA PHE A 38 -11.03 11.45 -8.77
C PHE A 38 -11.88 10.47 -9.59
N VAL A 39 -11.32 9.32 -10.00
CA VAL A 39 -12.07 8.27 -10.69
C VAL A 39 -13.16 7.71 -9.78
N LEU A 40 -12.85 7.49 -8.50
CA LEU A 40 -13.83 7.07 -7.51
C LEU A 40 -14.93 8.12 -7.36
N PHE A 41 -14.57 9.39 -7.17
CA PHE A 41 -15.51 10.51 -7.09
C PHE A 41 -16.43 10.60 -8.32
N LEU A 42 -15.87 10.48 -9.53
CA LEU A 42 -16.64 10.53 -10.77
C LEU A 42 -17.61 9.34 -10.87
N ALA A 43 -17.18 8.14 -10.47
CA ALA A 43 -18.04 6.96 -10.42
C ALA A 43 -19.18 7.14 -9.41
N VAL A 44 -18.91 7.69 -8.23
CA VAL A 44 -19.93 8.04 -7.23
C VAL A 44 -20.92 9.05 -7.80
N ALA A 45 -20.43 10.14 -8.40
CA ALA A 45 -21.27 11.21 -8.93
C ALA A 45 -22.21 10.70 -10.03
N VAL A 46 -21.72 9.89 -10.98
CA VAL A 46 -22.55 9.32 -12.06
C VAL A 46 -23.62 8.38 -11.49
N LEU A 47 -23.27 7.52 -10.54
CA LEU A 47 -24.22 6.58 -9.95
C LEU A 47 -25.28 7.29 -9.09
N SER A 48 -24.90 8.30 -8.31
CA SER A 48 -25.86 9.14 -7.57
C SER A 48 -26.81 9.89 -8.50
N ILE A 49 -26.36 10.33 -9.69
CA ILE A 49 -27.23 10.93 -10.70
C ILE A 49 -28.22 9.89 -11.27
N VAL A 50 -27.76 8.68 -11.57
CA VAL A 50 -28.63 7.58 -12.05
C VAL A 50 -29.67 7.20 -11.00
N GLN A 51 -29.26 7.09 -9.73
CA GLN A 51 -30.14 6.82 -8.60
C GLN A 51 -31.18 7.93 -8.44
N ALA A 52 -30.76 9.20 -8.39
CA ALA A 52 -31.68 10.33 -8.27
C ALA A 52 -32.65 10.44 -9.45
N ALA A 53 -32.21 10.11 -10.66
CA ALA A 53 -33.08 10.08 -11.85
C ALA A 53 -34.13 8.96 -11.77
N LEU A 54 -33.75 7.78 -11.25
CA LEU A 54 -34.70 6.69 -11.00
C LEU A 54 -35.70 7.07 -9.90
N ASP A 55 -35.23 7.64 -8.80
CA ASP A 55 -36.06 8.06 -7.66
C ASP A 55 -37.06 9.16 -8.01
N MET A 56 -36.67 10.17 -8.81
CA MET A 56 -37.59 11.24 -9.23
C MET A 56 -38.65 10.80 -10.24
N SER A 57 -38.48 9.63 -10.87
CA SER A 57 -39.35 9.18 -11.95
C SER A 57 -40.53 8.30 -11.52
N VAL A 58 -40.64 7.87 -10.24
CA VAL A 58 -41.55 6.76 -9.88
C VAL A 58 -42.31 6.94 -8.56
N VAL A 59 -43.63 6.67 -8.61
CA VAL A 59 -44.52 6.43 -7.45
C VAL A 59 -44.32 4.99 -6.98
N LEU A 60 -43.95 4.80 -5.71
CA LEU A 60 -43.39 3.56 -5.13
C LEU A 60 -44.22 2.27 -5.33
N ASP A 61 -43.63 1.30 -6.04
CA ASP A 61 -44.04 -0.12 -6.11
C ASP A 61 -42.91 -1.03 -5.60
N PHE A 62 -43.25 -2.21 -5.03
CA PHE A 62 -42.32 -3.11 -4.31
C PHE A 62 -41.16 -3.64 -5.18
N ASP A 63 -41.38 -3.78 -6.49
CA ASP A 63 -40.37 -4.21 -7.45
C ASP A 63 -39.24 -3.17 -7.63
N HIS A 64 -39.56 -1.88 -7.45
CA HIS A 64 -38.57 -0.79 -7.58
C HIS A 64 -37.65 -0.68 -6.36
N LEU A 65 -38.16 -0.94 -5.15
CA LEU A 65 -37.33 -1.02 -3.95
C LEU A 65 -36.24 -2.09 -4.10
N THR A 66 -36.60 -3.23 -4.70
CA THR A 66 -35.66 -4.32 -4.97
C THR A 66 -34.57 -3.90 -5.97
N ILE A 67 -34.94 -3.19 -7.03
CA ILE A 67 -33.99 -2.66 -8.01
C ILE A 67 -33.03 -1.65 -7.36
N LEU A 68 -33.54 -0.75 -6.53
CA LEU A 68 -32.73 0.22 -5.78
C LEU A 68 -31.72 -0.48 -4.88
N VAL A 69 -32.15 -1.46 -4.09
CA VAL A 69 -31.26 -2.23 -3.21
C VAL A 69 -30.18 -2.97 -4.00
N ILE A 70 -30.51 -3.54 -5.16
CA ILE A 70 -29.53 -4.20 -6.03
C ILE A 70 -28.50 -3.20 -6.55
N LEU A 71 -28.94 -2.03 -7.01
CA LEU A 71 -28.05 -0.97 -7.51
C LEU A 71 -27.11 -0.45 -6.41
N ASP A 72 -27.64 -0.16 -5.22
CA ASP A 72 -26.84 0.28 -4.07
C ASP A 72 -25.83 -0.79 -3.63
N THR A 73 -26.25 -2.06 -3.62
CA THR A 73 -25.37 -3.17 -3.25
C THR A 73 -24.25 -3.37 -4.28
N SER A 74 -24.58 -3.37 -5.57
CA SER A 74 -23.60 -3.42 -6.65
C SER A 74 -22.65 -2.22 -6.62
N PHE A 75 -23.15 -1.04 -6.26
CA PHE A 75 -22.32 0.15 -6.09
C PHE A 75 -21.28 -0.01 -4.99
N ILE A 76 -21.66 -0.49 -3.80
CA ILE A 76 -20.73 -0.76 -2.69
C ILE A 76 -19.64 -1.72 -3.15
N PHE A 77 -20.02 -2.79 -3.86
CA PHE A 77 -19.07 -3.78 -4.35
C PHE A 77 -18.14 -3.25 -5.45
N VAL A 78 -18.64 -2.47 -6.40
CA VAL A 78 -17.80 -1.86 -7.44
C VAL A 78 -16.80 -0.88 -6.81
N THR A 79 -17.26 -0.07 -5.86
CA THR A 79 -16.42 0.89 -5.11
C THR A 79 -15.32 0.16 -4.35
N LEU A 80 -15.66 -0.90 -3.60
CA LEU A 80 -14.70 -1.75 -2.92
C LEU A 80 -13.66 -2.31 -3.90
N GLY A 81 -14.11 -2.84 -5.04
CA GLY A 81 -13.23 -3.39 -6.07
C GLY A 81 -12.25 -2.36 -6.65
N VAL A 82 -12.70 -1.13 -6.92
CA VAL A 82 -11.84 -0.02 -7.39
C VAL A 82 -10.80 0.34 -6.34
N VAL A 83 -11.19 0.46 -5.07
CA VAL A 83 -10.26 0.74 -3.97
C VAL A 83 -9.21 -0.36 -3.87
N CYS A 84 -9.62 -1.63 -3.90
CA CYS A 84 -8.69 -2.76 -3.86
C CYS A 84 -7.74 -2.77 -5.06
N LEU A 85 -8.19 -2.40 -6.27
CA LEU A 85 -7.35 -2.31 -7.46
C LEU A 85 -6.23 -1.29 -7.28
N ILE A 86 -6.59 -0.11 -6.76
CA ILE A 86 -5.64 0.96 -6.46
C ILE A 86 -4.64 0.47 -5.41
N VAL A 87 -5.13 -0.08 -4.30
CA VAL A 87 -4.28 -0.55 -3.18
C VAL A 87 -3.31 -1.65 -3.64
N HIS A 88 -3.78 -2.65 -4.40
CA HIS A 88 -2.94 -3.72 -4.89
C HIS A 88 -1.86 -3.21 -5.86
N ASP A 89 -2.21 -2.33 -6.81
CA ASP A 89 -1.22 -1.71 -7.70
C ASP A 89 -0.16 -0.94 -6.88
N ARG A 90 -0.58 -0.19 -5.84
CA ARG A 90 0.35 0.51 -4.95
C ARG A 90 1.30 -0.42 -4.24
N ILE A 91 0.78 -1.46 -3.60
CA ILE A 91 1.60 -2.41 -2.86
C ILE A 91 2.63 -3.04 -3.81
N SER A 92 2.24 -3.43 -5.02
CA SER A 92 3.18 -3.98 -6.00
C SER A 92 4.26 -2.98 -6.43
N MET A 93 3.91 -1.70 -6.61
CA MET A 93 4.91 -0.67 -6.94
C MET A 93 5.88 -0.43 -5.78
N ILE A 94 5.39 -0.39 -4.54
CA ILE A 94 6.22 -0.24 -3.34
C ILE A 94 7.14 -1.45 -3.17
N ASP A 95 6.64 -2.67 -3.36
CA ASP A 95 7.43 -3.91 -3.31
C ASP A 95 8.58 -3.89 -4.32
N VAL A 96 8.33 -3.41 -5.56
CA VAL A 96 9.37 -3.25 -6.58
C VAL A 96 10.41 -2.21 -6.19
N LEU A 97 10.00 -1.06 -5.65
CA LEU A 97 10.94 -0.03 -5.22
C LEU A 97 11.76 -0.48 -4.02
N GLN A 98 11.14 -1.12 -3.04
CA GLN A 98 11.82 -1.69 -1.89
C GLN A 98 12.81 -2.75 -2.33
N TYR A 99 12.43 -3.67 -3.23
CA TYR A 99 13.34 -4.65 -3.83
C TYR A 99 14.55 -3.97 -4.50
N ARG A 100 14.33 -2.97 -5.37
CA ARG A 100 15.43 -2.25 -6.04
C ARG A 100 16.35 -1.56 -5.02
N PHE A 101 15.76 -0.93 -4.02
CA PHE A 101 16.50 -0.27 -2.95
C PHE A 101 17.37 -1.26 -2.18
N THR A 102 16.82 -2.40 -1.78
CA THR A 102 17.53 -3.40 -0.97
C THR A 102 18.63 -4.10 -1.75
N VAL A 103 18.43 -4.38 -3.05
CA VAL A 103 19.49 -4.90 -3.93
C VAL A 103 20.69 -3.96 -3.96
N ILE A 104 20.44 -2.68 -4.26
CA ILE A 104 21.51 -1.67 -4.34
C ILE A 104 22.18 -1.47 -2.98
N PHE A 105 21.41 -1.50 -1.89
CA PHE A 105 21.95 -1.42 -0.54
C PHE A 105 22.86 -2.61 -0.24
N THR A 106 22.44 -3.85 -0.55
CA THR A 106 23.25 -5.06 -0.32
C THR A 106 24.50 -5.11 -1.19
N GLU A 107 24.41 -4.71 -2.46
CA GLU A 107 25.58 -4.61 -3.36
C GLU A 107 26.63 -3.65 -2.81
N MET A 108 26.19 -2.53 -2.23
CA MET A 108 27.10 -1.62 -1.58
C MET A 108 27.63 -2.21 -0.28
N MET A 109 26.77 -2.69 0.60
CA MET A 109 27.15 -2.91 1.99
C MET A 109 27.82 -4.24 2.27
N ASN A 110 27.63 -5.25 1.41
CA ASN A 110 28.28 -6.54 1.56
C ASN A 110 29.81 -6.38 1.46
N ASP A 111 30.50 -6.78 2.52
CA ASP A 111 31.93 -7.02 2.53
C ASP A 111 32.14 -8.55 2.61
N GLY A 112 33.34 -9.02 2.22
CA GLY A 112 33.60 -10.47 2.09
C GLY A 112 33.28 -11.29 3.35
N ASP A 113 33.27 -10.65 4.52
CA ASP A 113 33.04 -11.29 5.81
C ASP A 113 31.57 -11.26 6.25
N HIS A 114 30.75 -10.31 5.77
CA HIS A 114 29.34 -10.17 6.18
C HIS A 114 28.41 -10.04 4.98
N HIS A 115 27.59 -11.07 4.76
CA HIS A 115 26.61 -11.10 3.69
C HIS A 115 25.20 -10.77 4.18
N LEU A 116 24.55 -9.85 3.49
CA LEU A 116 23.13 -9.52 3.61
C LEU A 116 22.43 -9.80 2.29
N ASP A 117 21.35 -10.57 2.35
CA ASP A 117 20.49 -10.84 1.21
C ASP A 117 19.49 -9.70 0.98
N PRO A 118 19.18 -9.34 -0.27
CA PRO A 118 18.14 -8.37 -0.56
C PRO A 118 16.75 -8.93 -0.24
N MET A 119 15.83 -8.06 0.18
CA MET A 119 14.42 -8.42 0.34
C MET A 119 13.90 -9.07 -0.96
N PRO A 120 13.23 -10.23 -0.92
CA PRO A 120 12.70 -10.86 -2.13
C PRO A 120 11.50 -10.09 -2.68
N LYS A 121 11.37 -10.06 -4.01
CA LYS A 121 10.16 -9.55 -4.68
C LYS A 121 9.04 -10.59 -4.57
N VAL A 122 7.96 -10.25 -3.87
CA VAL A 122 6.87 -11.20 -3.60
C VAL A 122 5.60 -10.81 -4.35
N ILE A 123 5.39 -9.52 -4.61
CA ILE A 123 4.12 -9.02 -5.11
C ILE A 123 4.21 -8.73 -6.60
N TRP A 124 3.60 -9.64 -7.36
CA TRP A 124 3.49 -9.52 -8.80
C TRP A 124 2.52 -8.41 -9.18
N ARG A 125 2.86 -7.67 -10.23
CA ARG A 125 2.01 -6.59 -10.72
C ARG A 125 0.69 -7.16 -11.21
N SER A 126 -0.40 -6.68 -10.63
CA SER A 126 -1.74 -7.08 -11.06
C SER A 126 -2.00 -6.58 -12.47
N ARG A 127 -2.89 -7.25 -13.21
CA ARG A 127 -3.39 -6.79 -14.50
C ARG A 127 -4.74 -6.11 -14.26
N PRO A 128 -4.80 -4.78 -14.03
CA PRO A 128 -6.01 -4.13 -13.54
C PRO A 128 -7.21 -4.29 -14.49
N LEU A 129 -6.95 -4.35 -15.81
CA LEU A 129 -7.97 -4.62 -16.83
C LEU A 129 -8.72 -5.95 -16.62
N ARG A 130 -8.02 -7.01 -16.20
CA ARG A 130 -8.66 -8.33 -15.96
C ARG A 130 -9.60 -8.27 -14.77
N HIS A 131 -9.15 -7.64 -13.69
CA HIS A 131 -9.96 -7.50 -12.48
C HIS A 131 -11.14 -6.54 -12.69
N MET A 132 -10.96 -5.46 -13.45
CA MET A 132 -12.06 -4.59 -13.86
C MET A 132 -13.12 -5.34 -14.67
N LEU A 133 -12.71 -6.14 -15.66
CA LEU A 133 -13.66 -6.93 -16.46
C LEU A 133 -14.43 -7.94 -15.58
N LEU A 134 -13.74 -8.64 -14.68
CA LEU A 134 -14.37 -9.56 -13.74
C LEU A 134 -15.35 -8.84 -12.79
N MET A 135 -15.01 -7.64 -12.31
CA MET A 135 -15.92 -6.83 -11.50
C MET A 135 -17.18 -6.44 -12.28
N ILE A 136 -17.07 -6.04 -13.55
CA ILE A 136 -18.22 -5.67 -14.37
C ILE A 136 -19.13 -6.88 -14.60
N VAL A 137 -18.55 -8.02 -15.02
CA VAL A 137 -19.32 -9.25 -15.32
C VAL A 137 -20.02 -9.80 -14.07
N THR A 138 -19.43 -9.61 -12.89
CA THR A 138 -19.99 -10.11 -11.62
C THR A 138 -20.81 -9.06 -10.87
N LEU A 139 -21.13 -7.91 -11.49
CA LEU A 139 -21.83 -6.79 -10.82
C LEU A 139 -21.20 -6.39 -9.48
N GLY A 140 -19.87 -6.46 -9.42
CA GLY A 140 -19.07 -6.12 -8.25
C GLY A 140 -18.79 -7.28 -7.29
N PHE A 141 -19.51 -8.41 -7.31
CA PHE A 141 -19.32 -9.49 -6.32
C PHE A 141 -17.88 -10.03 -6.26
N TYR A 142 -17.14 -10.00 -7.38
CA TYR A 142 -15.72 -10.33 -7.43
C TYR A 142 -14.83 -9.45 -6.51
N SER A 143 -15.31 -8.28 -6.10
CA SER A 143 -14.59 -7.39 -5.16
C SER A 143 -14.31 -8.05 -3.81
N ILE A 144 -15.16 -8.97 -3.33
CA ILE A 144 -14.94 -9.66 -2.04
C ILE A 144 -13.71 -10.56 -2.09
N PRO A 145 -13.61 -11.59 -2.97
CA PRO A 145 -12.41 -12.41 -3.04
C PRO A 145 -11.18 -11.59 -3.43
N TYR A 146 -11.35 -10.53 -4.23
CA TYR A 146 -10.25 -9.65 -4.59
C TYR A 146 -9.76 -8.79 -3.40
N ALA A 147 -10.65 -8.36 -2.52
CA ALA A 147 -10.30 -7.65 -1.28
C ALA A 147 -9.53 -8.58 -0.34
N LEU A 148 -10.00 -9.81 -0.14
CA LEU A 148 -9.30 -10.81 0.66
C LEU A 148 -7.89 -11.10 0.10
N TRP A 149 -7.78 -11.24 -1.23
CA TRP A 149 -6.49 -11.40 -1.89
C TRP A 149 -5.58 -10.18 -1.67
N THR A 150 -6.11 -8.97 -1.81
CA THR A 150 -5.35 -7.72 -1.61
C THR A 150 -4.84 -7.59 -0.18
N VAL A 151 -5.67 -7.91 0.81
CA VAL A 151 -5.28 -7.96 2.23
C VAL A 151 -4.20 -9.02 2.46
N HIS A 152 -4.35 -10.20 1.87
CA HIS A 152 -3.34 -11.25 1.97
C HIS A 152 -1.99 -10.80 1.40
N GLN A 153 -1.97 -10.19 0.22
CA GLN A 153 -0.76 -9.63 -0.38
C GLN A 153 -0.14 -8.54 0.51
N MET A 154 -0.96 -7.63 1.06
CA MET A 154 -0.47 -6.61 2.00
C MET A 154 0.18 -7.21 3.24
N ASN A 155 -0.44 -8.24 3.83
CA ASN A 155 0.11 -8.93 5.00
C ASN A 155 1.42 -9.65 4.69
N LEU A 156 1.52 -10.28 3.49
CA LEU A 156 2.78 -10.88 3.03
C LEU A 156 3.87 -9.83 2.88
N HIS A 157 3.58 -8.68 2.28
CA HIS A 157 4.51 -7.57 2.15
C HIS A 157 5.06 -7.11 3.50
N ILE A 158 4.15 -6.81 4.45
CA ILE A 158 4.52 -6.33 5.79
C ILE A 158 5.38 -7.36 6.51
N LYS A 159 4.98 -8.64 6.48
CA LYS A 159 5.73 -9.72 7.12
C LYS A 159 7.16 -9.81 6.57
N ARG A 160 7.32 -9.74 5.24
CA ARG A 160 8.64 -9.79 4.61
C ARG A 160 9.48 -8.55 4.89
N GLN A 161 8.85 -7.37 4.92
CA GLN A 161 9.53 -6.15 5.32
C GLN A 161 10.08 -6.28 6.75
N TRP A 162 9.30 -6.80 7.69
CA TRP A 162 9.77 -7.03 9.06
C TRP A 162 10.88 -8.09 9.16
N GLU A 163 10.78 -9.18 8.39
CA GLU A 163 11.84 -10.19 8.31
C GLU A 163 13.15 -9.56 7.80
N TYR A 164 13.07 -8.77 6.72
CA TYR A 164 14.22 -8.07 6.17
C TYR A 164 14.79 -7.03 7.15
N GLU A 165 13.95 -6.17 7.75
CA GLU A 165 14.39 -5.18 8.75
C GLU A 165 15.10 -5.84 9.93
N ARG A 166 14.59 -6.99 10.39
CA ARG A 166 15.25 -7.78 11.42
C ARG A 166 16.61 -8.30 10.97
N SER A 167 16.69 -8.92 9.78
CA SER A 167 17.94 -9.43 9.23
C SER A 167 18.99 -8.33 9.04
N VAL A 168 18.57 -7.14 8.59
CA VAL A 168 19.45 -5.97 8.46
C VAL A 168 19.99 -5.53 9.81
N LEU A 169 19.14 -5.44 10.84
CA LEU A 169 19.57 -5.05 12.18
C LEU A 169 20.54 -6.07 12.81
N GLU A 170 20.26 -7.36 12.65
CA GLU A 170 21.16 -8.44 13.09
C GLU A 170 22.50 -8.38 12.34
N TRP A 171 22.48 -8.16 11.02
CA TRP A 171 23.68 -8.00 10.21
C TRP A 171 24.51 -6.76 10.59
N MET A 172 23.86 -5.60 10.81
CA MET A 172 24.53 -4.37 11.28
C MET A 172 25.19 -4.57 12.64
N ALA A 173 24.49 -5.24 13.57
CA ALA A 173 25.02 -5.51 14.90
C ALA A 173 26.27 -6.40 14.85
N VAL A 174 26.26 -7.46 14.04
CA VAL A 174 27.43 -8.33 13.85
C VAL A 174 28.58 -7.56 13.21
N ARG A 175 28.31 -6.84 12.13
CA ARG A 175 29.31 -6.08 11.37
C ARG A 175 29.99 -4.99 12.19
N ASP A 176 29.23 -4.25 12.99
CA ASP A 176 29.73 -3.16 13.82
C ASP A 176 30.28 -3.65 15.18
N GLY A 177 30.29 -4.95 15.44
CA GLY A 177 30.77 -5.55 16.69
C GLY A 177 29.88 -5.22 17.91
N ALA A 178 28.62 -4.87 17.69
CA ALA A 178 27.67 -4.57 18.75
C ALA A 178 27.18 -5.87 19.43
N ILE A 179 27.37 -5.96 20.74
CA ILE A 179 27.05 -7.15 21.56
C ILE A 179 25.53 -7.36 21.68
N SER A 180 24.72 -6.29 21.51
CA SER A 180 23.26 -6.38 21.43
C SER A 180 22.65 -5.11 20.82
N VAL A 181 21.50 -5.25 20.16
CA VAL A 181 20.62 -4.13 19.83
C VAL A 181 19.78 -3.85 21.08
N GLU A 182 20.09 -2.78 21.80
CA GLU A 182 19.29 -2.37 22.95
C GLU A 182 17.86 -2.08 22.46
N LYS A 183 16.87 -2.79 23.00
CA LYS A 183 15.46 -2.44 22.77
C LYS A 183 15.26 -1.06 23.37
N VAL A 184 15.21 -0.04 22.52
CA VAL A 184 14.70 1.27 22.93
C VAL A 184 13.27 1.03 23.42
N GLU A 185 13.06 1.14 24.74
CA GLU A 185 11.73 1.13 25.30
C GLU A 185 10.94 2.18 24.52
N LYS A 186 9.84 1.76 23.89
CA LYS A 186 8.95 2.69 23.20
C LYS A 186 8.55 3.74 24.21
N GLU A 187 9.21 4.90 24.13
CA GLU A 187 8.78 6.08 24.86
C GLU A 187 7.33 6.26 24.44
N LYS A 188 6.41 5.98 25.37
CA LYS A 188 4.99 6.11 25.12
C LYS A 188 4.81 7.50 24.55
N GLN A 189 4.57 7.63 23.25
CA GLN A 189 4.12 8.86 22.63
C GLN A 189 2.74 9.18 23.21
N LYS A 190 2.71 9.71 24.44
CA LYS A 190 1.62 10.47 25.04
C LYS A 190 1.60 11.84 24.34
N GLY A 191 1.54 11.86 23.01
CA GLY A 191 1.75 13.08 22.22
C GLY A 191 0.53 13.49 21.39
N VAL A 192 -0.25 12.55 20.85
CA VAL A 192 -1.32 12.92 19.90
C VAL A 192 -2.69 13.09 20.56
N ILE A 193 -3.02 12.28 21.57
CA ILE A 193 -4.34 12.35 22.23
C ILE A 193 -4.42 13.51 23.26
N ARG A 194 -3.28 14.00 23.77
CA ARG A 194 -3.29 15.07 24.79
C ARG A 194 -3.63 16.45 24.21
N ASN A 195 -3.45 16.68 22.91
CA ASN A 195 -3.81 17.94 22.25
C ASN A 195 -5.29 18.03 21.87
N LEU A 196 -6.01 16.91 21.78
CA LEU A 196 -7.46 16.91 21.52
C LEU A 196 -8.29 17.22 22.77
N LYS A 197 -7.82 16.89 23.97
CA LYS A 197 -8.48 17.26 25.24
C LYS A 197 -8.20 18.69 25.73
N ARG A 198 -7.37 19.45 25.03
CA ARG A 198 -7.19 20.89 25.26
C ARG A 198 -7.93 21.76 24.22
N ALA A 199 -8.55 21.13 23.23
CA ALA A 199 -9.29 21.78 22.14
C ALA A 199 -10.81 21.55 22.21
N ILE A 200 -11.29 20.88 23.26
CA ILE A 200 -12.70 20.77 23.67
C ILE A 200 -12.78 21.30 25.10
#